data_AF-A0A950DKB1-F1
#
_entry.id   AF-A0A950DKB1-F1
#
_cell.length_a   1.000
_cell.length_b   1.000
_cell.length_c   1.000
_cell.angle_alpha   90.00
_cell.angle_beta   90.00
_cell.angle_gamma   90.00
#
_symmetry.space_group_name_H-M   'P 1'
#
loop_
_entity.id
_entity.type
_entity.pdbx_description
1 polymer ?
#
loop_
_entity_poly.entity_id
_entity_poly.type
_entity_poly.pdbx_seq_one_letter_code
_entity_poly.pdbx_strand_id
1 'polypeptide(L)' 'MAAPRKPAFERMEATLLACPRCKRAVPVRKRLLLVLPEGDKYEYLCPQCGSTCGTTVETPPPLGRI' A
#
# COMPACT_ATOMS: atom_id res chain seq x y z
N MET A 1 28.84 -10.48 17.92
CA MET A 1 27.37 -10.46 17.74
C MET A 1 27.11 -10.12 16.28
N ALA A 2 26.62 -11.07 15.48
CA ALA A 2 26.32 -10.81 14.07
C ALA A 2 25.02 -10.02 13.96
N ALA A 3 25.04 -8.88 13.26
CA ALA A 3 23.83 -8.09 13.04
C ALA A 3 22.82 -8.91 12.22
N PRO A 4 21.51 -8.87 12.56
CA PRO A 4 20.50 -9.54 11.75
C PRO A 4 20.52 -8.94 10.34
N ARG A 5 20.66 -9.80 9.32
CA ARG A 5 20.48 -9.41 7.92
C ARG A 5 19.03 -8.95 7.75
N LYS A 6 18.82 -7.67 7.49
CA LYS A 6 17.50 -7.17 7.07
C LYS A 6 17.11 -7.88 5.78
N PRO A 7 15.85 -8.32 5.61
CA PRO A 7 15.37 -8.86 4.35
C PRO A 7 15.58 -7.82 3.25
N ALA A 8 16.04 -8.25 2.06
CA ALA A 8 16.37 -7.35 0.96
C ALA A 8 15.14 -6.60 0.39
N PHE A 9 13.93 -7.11 0.65
CA PHE A 9 12.66 -6.52 0.27
C PHE A 9 11.63 -6.78 1.37
N GLU A 10 11.25 -5.75 2.12
CA GLU A 10 10.27 -5.87 3.21
C GLU A 10 8.82 -5.85 2.69
N ARG A 11 8.54 -5.07 1.64
CA ARG A 11 7.20 -4.94 1.06
C ARG A 11 7.27 -4.63 -0.44
N MET A 12 6.42 -5.31 -1.22
CA MET A 12 6.21 -5.00 -2.63
C MET A 12 4.94 -4.18 -2.78
N GLU A 13 5.05 -3.02 -3.43
CA GLU A 13 3.91 -2.13 -3.70
C GLU A 13 3.66 -1.99 -5.20
N ALA A 14 2.39 -1.83 -5.57
CA ALA A 14 2.01 -1.66 -6.97
C ALA A 14 2.27 -0.21 -7.42
N THR A 15 3.24 -0.02 -8.32
CA THR A 15 3.55 1.31 -8.88
C THR A 15 2.53 1.75 -9.93
N LEU A 16 1.95 0.81 -10.67
CA LEU A 16 0.99 1.06 -11.75
C LEU A 16 -0.28 0.22 -11.54
N LEU A 17 -1.46 0.82 -11.71
CA LEU A 17 -2.73 0.11 -11.75
C LEU A 17 -3.60 0.59 -12.92
N ALA A 18 -4.51 -0.28 -13.37
CA ALA A 18 -5.50 0.09 -14.36
C ALA A 18 -6.53 1.04 -13.74
N CYS A 19 -6.67 2.23 -14.31
CA CYS A 19 -7.67 3.19 -13.87
C CYS A 19 -9.03 2.90 -14.53
N PRO A 20 -10.13 2.73 -13.77
CA PRO A 20 -11.44 2.45 -14.33
C PRO A 20 -12.01 3.62 -15.15
N ARG A 21 -11.60 4.86 -14.86
CA ARG A 21 -12.02 6.06 -15.60
C ARG A 21 -11.13 6.37 -16.81
N CYS A 22 -9.82 6.36 -16.64
CA CYS A 22 -8.87 6.67 -17.72
C CYS A 22 -8.65 5.49 -18.69
N LYS A 23 -9.15 4.28 -18.35
CA LYS A 23 -9.02 3.04 -19.12
C LYS A 23 -7.58 2.70 -19.55
N ARG A 24 -6.61 3.04 -18.71
CA ARG A 24 -5.18 2.82 -18.95
C ARG A 24 -4.44 2.54 -17.65
N ALA A 25 -3.25 1.94 -17.75
CA ALA A 25 -2.33 1.82 -16.63
C ALA A 25 -1.81 3.22 -16.26
N VAL A 26 -1.94 3.58 -14.99
CA VAL A 26 -1.50 4.88 -14.46
C VAL A 26 -0.64 4.67 -13.23
N PRO A 27 0.33 5.56 -12.95
CA PRO A 27 0.96 5.61 -11.64
C PRO A 27 -0.10 5.87 -10.59
N VAL A 28 -0.03 5.18 -9.46
CA VAL A 28 -1.00 5.36 -8.37
C VAL A 28 -0.38 6.07 -7.18
N ARG A 29 -1.19 6.87 -6.50
CA ARG A 29 -0.84 7.45 -5.21
C ARG A 29 -1.60 6.72 -4.13
N LYS A 30 -0.87 6.24 -3.13
CA LYS A 30 -1.45 5.55 -1.98
C LYS A 30 -1.86 6.58 -0.93
N ARG A 31 -3.08 6.44 -0.40
CA ARG A 31 -3.63 7.31 0.64
C ARG A 31 -4.24 6.45 1.74
N LEU A 32 -3.96 6.79 3.00
CA LEU A 32 -4.59 6.14 4.14
C LEU A 32 -6.10 6.44 4.10
N LEU A 33 -6.89 5.38 4.10
CA LEU A 33 -8.34 5.44 4.13
C LEU A 33 -8.85 5.30 5.56
N LEU A 34 -8.42 4.25 6.27
CA LEU A 34 -8.89 3.89 7.61
C LEU A 34 -7.78 3.20 8.40
N VAL A 35 -7.72 3.45 9.71
CA VAL A 35 -6.91 2.67 10.65
C VAL A 35 -7.81 1.59 11.27
N LEU A 36 -7.43 0.33 11.14
CA LEU A 36 -8.17 -0.82 11.69
C LEU A 36 -7.32 -1.53 12.77
N PRO A 37 -7.93 -2.30 13.68
CA PRO A 37 -7.19 -3.07 14.68
C PRO A 37 -6.17 -4.05 14.07
N GLU A 38 -6.46 -4.60 12.88
CA GLU A 38 -5.63 -5.57 12.17
C GLU A 38 -4.62 -4.91 11.22
N GLY A 39 -4.71 -3.60 11.03
CA GLY A 39 -3.81 -2.84 10.18
C GLY A 39 -4.43 -1.63 9.49
N ASP A 40 -3.62 -0.94 8.72
CA ASP A 40 -3.99 0.29 8.04
C ASP A 40 -4.55 -0.01 6.65
N LYS A 41 -5.77 0.42 6.38
CA LYS A 41 -6.39 0.33 5.06
C LYS A 41 -6.04 1.55 4.23
N TYR A 42 -5.47 1.32 3.07
CA TYR A 42 -5.13 2.34 2.08
C TYR A 42 -5.96 2.19 0.81
N GLU A 43 -6.18 3.30 0.14
CA GLU A 43 -6.68 3.36 -1.21
C GLU A 43 -5.60 3.82 -2.19
N TYR A 44 -5.64 3.30 -3.41
CA TYR A 44 -4.82 3.74 -4.52
C TYR A 44 -5.64 4.66 -5.41
N LEU A 45 -5.18 5.89 -5.58
CA LEU A 45 -5.87 6.92 -6.36
C LEU A 45 -5.13 7.19 -7.66
N CYS A 46 -5.90 7.39 -8.73
CA CYS A 46 -5.37 7.92 -9.98
C CYS A 46 -4.98 9.39 -9.79
N PRO A 47 -3.72 9.80 -10.02
CA PRO A 47 -3.28 11.18 -9.85
C PRO A 47 -3.87 12.13 -10.90
N GLN A 48 -4.41 11.61 -12.00
CA GLN A 48 -4.99 12.43 -13.06
C GLN A 48 -6.47 12.70 -12.89
N CYS A 49 -7.27 11.69 -12.52
CA CYS A 49 -8.73 11.82 -12.42
C CYS A 49 -9.29 11.62 -11.01
N GLY A 50 -8.44 11.30 -10.04
CA GLY A 50 -8.81 11.10 -8.63
C GLY A 50 -9.62 9.83 -8.34
N SER A 51 -9.89 8.97 -9.32
CA SER A 51 -10.65 7.73 -9.07
C SER A 51 -9.84 6.71 -8.28
N THR A 52 -10.52 5.96 -7.43
CA THR A 52 -9.95 4.78 -6.75
C THR A 52 -9.66 3.68 -7.76
N CYS A 53 -8.38 3.33 -7.88
CA CYS A 53 -7.87 2.23 -8.71
C CYS A 53 -7.83 0.90 -7.94
N GLY A 54 -7.82 0.95 -6.61
CA GLY A 54 -7.84 -0.24 -5.76
C GLY A 54 -7.66 0.10 -4.28
N THR A 55 -7.64 -0.92 -3.43
CA THR A 55 -7.40 -0.80 -1.99
C THR A 55 -6.44 -1.88 -1.51
N THR A 56 -5.65 -1.59 -0.48
CA THR A 56 -4.79 -2.57 0.19
C THR A 56 -4.90 -2.39 1.70
N VAL A 57 -4.61 -3.44 2.46
CA VAL A 57 -4.48 -3.37 3.92
C VAL A 57 -3.04 -3.71 4.27
N GLU A 58 -2.43 -2.88 5.11
CA GLU A 58 -1.09 -3.09 5.62
C GLU A 58 -1.15 -3.39 7.11
N THR A 59 -0.90 -4.64 7.45
CA THR A 59 -0.66 -5.04 8.83
C THR A 59 0.71 -4.49 9.25
N PRO A 60 0.79 -3.64 10.28
CA PRO A 60 2.09 -3.25 10.84
C PRO A 60 2.81 -4.51 11.35
N PRO A 61 4.15 -4.51 11.40
CA PRO A 61 4.88 -5.59 12.06
C PRO A 61 4.28 -5.81 13.46
N PRO A 62 4.12 -7.06 13.93
CA PRO A 62 3.58 -7.29 15.26
C PRO A 62 4.44 -6.51 16.25
N LEU A 63 3.87 -5.47 16.86
CA LEU A 63 4.48 -4.77 17.98
C LEU A 63 4.73 -5.85 19.01
N GLY A 64 6.00 -6.04 19.39
CA GLY A 64 6.43 -7.12 20.25
C GLY A 64 5.47 -7.25 21.42
N ARG A 65 4.90 -8.46 21.58
CA ARG A 65 4.06 -8.83 22.71
C ARG A 65 4.75 -8.36 23.99
N ILE A 66 4.08 -7.47 24.73
CA ILE A 66 4.47 -7.05 26.07
C ILE A 66 4.22 -8.21 27.02
#